data_AF-A0A2M9G1X3-F1
#
_entry.id   AF-A0A2M9G1X3-F1
#
_cell.length_a   1.000
_cell.length_b   1.000
_cell.length_c   1.000
_cell.angle_alpha   90.00
_cell.angle_beta   90.00
_cell.angle_gamma   90.00
#
_symmetry.space_group_name_H-M   'P 1'
#
loop_
_entity.id
_entity.type
_entity.pdbx_description
1 polymer ?
#
loop_
_entity_poly.entity_id
_entity_poly.type
_entity_poly.pdbx_seq_one_letter_code
_entity_poly.pdbx_strand_id
1 'polypeptide(L)'
;MKTWKIVGAALVFCAAVTGAQALDALVEQSDPGLGFEPYQFLEQGRRIDLSGGRSIVLGYPASCVHESITGGRITIGARQSEVEGGAVDRSTLACGDHVRLTAAERQESGASAWRDPLAAQPVLVDNLAPVLLFAEQPDMVTIERTDRPASPIRLSRPGRALDLVERNIVLDAGGIYVVSAAGRTLTIEIDFDAEAVGGPALTRFVRF
;
A
#
# COMPACT_ATOMS: atom_id res chain seq x y z
N MET A 1 -70.52 19.07 -8.67
CA MET A 1 -69.56 18.21 -7.94
C MET A 1 -68.75 17.45 -8.99
N LYS A 2 -67.50 17.86 -9.25
CA LYS A 2 -66.69 17.39 -10.39
C LYS A 2 -65.46 16.69 -9.81
N THR A 3 -65.36 15.39 -9.99
CA THR A 3 -64.31 14.53 -9.45
C THR A 3 -63.07 14.56 -10.35
N TRP A 4 -61.92 14.95 -9.80
CA TRP A 4 -60.62 14.91 -10.49
C TRP A 4 -59.87 13.65 -10.03
N LYS A 5 -59.54 12.76 -10.98
CA LYS A 5 -58.69 11.59 -10.72
C LYS A 5 -57.22 11.99 -10.81
N ILE A 6 -56.46 11.77 -9.74
CA ILE A 6 -55.00 11.91 -9.71
C ILE A 6 -54.41 10.62 -10.26
N VAL A 7 -53.63 10.71 -11.35
CA VAL A 7 -52.79 9.61 -11.86
C VAL A 7 -51.37 9.91 -11.37
N GLY A 8 -50.90 9.15 -10.38
CA GLY A 8 -49.52 9.23 -9.89
C GLY A 8 -48.61 8.34 -10.72
N ALA A 9 -47.63 8.95 -11.39
CA ALA A 9 -46.54 8.23 -12.05
C ALA A 9 -45.47 7.88 -11.01
N ALA A 10 -45.22 6.59 -10.79
CA ALA A 10 -44.15 6.11 -9.93
C ALA A 10 -42.82 6.09 -10.72
N LEU A 11 -41.94 7.04 -10.43
CA LEU A 11 -40.54 7.02 -10.85
C LEU A 11 -39.76 6.07 -9.95
N VAL A 12 -39.34 4.93 -10.49
CA VAL A 12 -38.40 4.01 -9.84
C VAL A 12 -37.00 4.60 -9.96
N PHE A 13 -36.48 5.14 -8.86
CA PHE A 13 -35.09 5.59 -8.74
C PHE A 13 -34.20 4.35 -8.54
N CYS A 14 -33.45 3.96 -9.57
CA CYS A 14 -32.37 2.99 -9.42
C CYS A 14 -31.16 3.72 -8.83
N ALA A 15 -30.93 3.59 -7.53
CA ALA A 15 -29.71 4.07 -6.90
C ALA A 15 -28.56 3.13 -7.28
N ALA A 16 -27.70 3.56 -8.21
CA ALA A 16 -26.43 2.90 -8.44
C ALA A 16 -25.56 3.12 -7.18
N VAL A 17 -25.36 2.08 -6.39
CA VAL A 17 -24.39 2.09 -5.29
C VAL A 17 -23.01 2.01 -5.94
N THR A 18 -22.42 3.17 -6.23
CA THR A 18 -20.97 3.28 -6.44
C THR A 18 -20.30 3.15 -5.08
N GLY A 19 -20.12 1.91 -4.62
CA GLY A 19 -19.22 1.63 -3.51
C GLY A 19 -17.80 1.88 -3.99
N ALA A 20 -17.12 2.84 -3.38
CA ALA A 20 -15.70 3.00 -3.60
C ALA A 20 -14.99 1.69 -3.23
N GLN A 21 -14.13 1.19 -4.10
CA GLN A 21 -13.53 -0.13 -3.93
C GLN A 21 -12.30 0.00 -3.05
N ALA A 22 -12.23 -0.81 -1.99
CA ALA A 22 -11.28 -0.55 -0.94
C ALA A 22 -9.87 -1.12 -1.24
N LEU A 23 -8.79 -0.31 -1.15
CA LEU A 23 -7.40 -0.75 -1.28
C LEU A 23 -6.98 -1.58 -0.05
N ASP A 24 -6.87 -2.89 -0.19
CA ASP A 24 -6.70 -3.78 0.97
C ASP A 24 -5.51 -4.74 0.88
N ALA A 25 -5.05 -5.10 -0.33
CA ALA A 25 -3.91 -6.01 -0.50
C ALA A 25 -2.78 -5.37 -1.30
N LEU A 26 -1.55 -5.42 -0.78
CA LEU A 26 -0.32 -5.06 -1.47
C LEU A 26 0.22 -6.27 -2.24
N VAL A 27 0.47 -6.13 -3.53
CA VAL A 27 1.22 -7.12 -4.30
C VAL A 27 2.69 -6.98 -3.95
N GLU A 28 3.27 -8.02 -3.37
CA GLU A 28 4.71 -8.04 -3.09
C GLU A 28 5.49 -8.73 -4.21
N GLN A 29 4.91 -9.78 -4.76
CA GLN A 29 5.49 -10.54 -5.87
C GLN A 29 4.37 -11.19 -6.67
N SER A 30 4.57 -11.35 -7.98
CA SER A 30 3.69 -12.12 -8.84
C SER A 30 4.49 -12.85 -9.90
N ASP A 31 3.98 -13.99 -10.36
CA ASP A 31 4.54 -14.64 -11.54
C ASP A 31 4.35 -13.77 -12.80
N PRO A 32 5.31 -13.80 -13.74
CA PRO A 32 5.19 -13.07 -15.00
C PRO A 32 3.92 -13.40 -15.77
N GLY A 33 3.30 -12.36 -16.35
CA GLY A 33 2.12 -12.51 -17.20
C GLY A 33 0.78 -12.55 -16.45
N LEU A 34 0.77 -12.45 -15.11
CA LEU A 34 -0.46 -12.26 -14.33
C LEU A 34 -1.02 -10.82 -14.39
N GLY A 35 -0.21 -9.84 -14.81
CA GLY A 35 -0.61 -8.44 -14.92
C GLY A 35 -0.73 -7.72 -13.57
N PHE A 36 0.03 -8.18 -12.56
CA PHE A 36 0.15 -7.51 -11.28
C PHE A 36 1.60 -7.12 -11.05
N GLU A 37 1.85 -5.84 -10.83
CA GLU A 37 3.20 -5.34 -10.59
C GLU A 37 3.49 -5.31 -9.09
N PRO A 38 4.76 -5.50 -8.66
CA PRO A 38 5.16 -5.24 -7.28
C PRO A 38 4.72 -3.84 -6.83
N TYR A 39 4.31 -3.75 -5.57
CA TYR A 39 3.81 -2.55 -4.90
C TYR A 39 2.46 -2.03 -5.39
N GLN A 40 1.78 -2.77 -6.25
CA GLN A 40 0.40 -2.47 -6.63
C GLN A 40 -0.55 -2.81 -5.48
N PHE A 41 -1.48 -1.90 -5.17
CA PHE A 41 -2.60 -2.23 -4.28
C PHE A 41 -3.77 -2.82 -5.07
N LEU A 42 -4.37 -3.87 -4.53
CA LEU A 42 -5.55 -4.55 -5.04
C LEU A 42 -6.74 -4.27 -4.14
N GLU A 43 -7.90 -4.20 -4.77
CA GLU A 43 -9.12 -3.83 -4.10
C GLU A 43 -9.88 -5.04 -3.55
N GLN A 44 -10.57 -4.89 -2.42
CA GLN A 44 -11.49 -5.92 -1.92
C GLN A 44 -12.53 -6.30 -2.99
N GLY A 45 -12.81 -7.61 -3.08
CA GLY A 45 -13.70 -8.21 -4.06
C GLY A 45 -13.05 -8.43 -5.42
N ARG A 46 -11.80 -7.96 -5.64
CA ARG A 46 -11.04 -8.30 -6.84
C ARG A 46 -10.87 -9.82 -6.92
N ARG A 47 -11.17 -10.37 -8.08
CA ARG A 47 -10.98 -11.79 -8.38
C ARG A 47 -9.74 -12.01 -9.24
N ILE A 48 -8.97 -13.03 -8.91
CA ILE A 48 -7.74 -13.42 -9.63
C ILE A 48 -7.83 -14.92 -9.91
N ASP A 49 -7.50 -15.33 -11.13
CA ASP A 49 -7.38 -16.74 -11.50
C ASP A 49 -5.91 -17.09 -11.72
N LEU A 50 -5.34 -17.88 -10.81
CA LEU A 50 -3.97 -18.37 -10.90
C LEU A 50 -3.91 -19.65 -11.75
N SER A 51 -4.28 -19.51 -13.02
CA SER A 51 -4.20 -20.60 -13.99
C SER A 51 -2.76 -21.14 -14.13
N GLY A 52 -2.64 -22.44 -14.35
CA GLY A 52 -1.36 -23.11 -14.61
C GLY A 52 -0.45 -23.27 -13.38
N GLY A 53 -0.98 -23.15 -12.16
CA GLY A 53 -0.19 -23.30 -10.94
C GLY A 53 0.74 -22.12 -10.68
N ARG A 54 0.44 -20.95 -11.24
CA ARG A 54 1.17 -19.70 -10.98
C ARG A 54 0.97 -19.24 -9.54
N SER A 55 1.86 -18.37 -9.08
CA SER A 55 1.87 -17.84 -7.73
C SER A 55 1.78 -16.32 -7.66
N ILE A 56 1.23 -15.84 -6.54
CA ILE A 56 1.23 -14.42 -6.14
C ILE A 56 1.47 -14.33 -4.64
N VAL A 57 2.21 -13.30 -4.23
CA VAL A 57 2.46 -12.96 -2.83
C VAL A 57 1.76 -11.64 -2.52
N LEU A 58 0.93 -11.67 -1.48
CA LEU A 58 0.09 -10.56 -1.07
C LEU A 58 0.32 -10.21 0.40
N GLY A 59 0.45 -8.92 0.69
CA GLY A 59 0.45 -8.39 2.05
C GLY A 59 -0.82 -7.63 2.38
N TYR A 60 -1.36 -7.78 3.58
CA TYR A 60 -2.59 -7.12 4.02
C TYR A 60 -2.29 -6.12 5.15
N PRO A 61 -2.16 -4.82 4.85
CA PRO A 61 -1.85 -3.79 5.84
C PRO A 61 -2.77 -3.75 7.06
N ALA A 62 -4.05 -4.05 6.88
CA ALA A 62 -5.04 -4.00 7.95
C ALA A 62 -4.85 -5.11 9.01
N SER A 63 -4.21 -6.21 8.64
CA SER A 63 -4.10 -7.43 9.44
C SER A 63 -2.68 -7.93 9.65
N CYS A 64 -1.70 -7.36 8.95
CA CYS A 64 -0.34 -7.87 8.86
C CYS A 64 -0.24 -9.32 8.37
N VAL A 65 -1.26 -9.79 7.63
CA VAL A 65 -1.23 -11.11 7.01
C VAL A 65 -0.44 -11.02 5.73
N HIS A 66 0.55 -11.90 5.59
CA HIS A 66 1.31 -12.15 4.38
C HIS A 66 0.91 -13.52 3.83
N GLU A 67 0.48 -13.55 2.58
CA GLU A 67 -0.01 -14.74 1.89
C GLU A 67 0.88 -15.09 0.70
N SER A 68 1.29 -16.35 0.61
CA SER A 68 1.82 -16.94 -0.61
C SER A 68 0.76 -17.86 -1.18
N ILE A 69 0.21 -17.54 -2.35
CA ILE A 69 -0.89 -18.27 -2.95
C ILE A 69 -0.44 -18.87 -4.28
N THR A 70 -0.74 -20.15 -4.50
CA THR A 70 -0.40 -20.87 -5.72
C THR A 70 -1.62 -21.61 -6.26
N GLY A 71 -1.97 -21.32 -7.52
CA GLY A 71 -3.13 -21.91 -8.18
C GLY A 71 -4.48 -21.42 -7.64
N GLY A 72 -5.55 -21.84 -8.30
CA GLY A 72 -6.93 -21.60 -7.86
C GLY A 72 -7.47 -20.20 -8.18
N ARG A 73 -8.67 -19.94 -7.66
CA ARG A 73 -9.36 -18.64 -7.76
C ARG A 73 -9.27 -17.91 -6.44
N ILE A 74 -8.78 -16.69 -6.48
CA ILE A 74 -8.58 -15.82 -5.33
C ILE A 74 -9.64 -14.73 -5.36
N THR A 75 -10.27 -14.46 -4.23
CA THR A 75 -11.03 -13.21 -4.00
C THR A 75 -10.34 -12.42 -2.91
N ILE A 76 -9.92 -11.19 -3.22
CA ILE A 76 -9.26 -10.29 -2.26
C ILE A 76 -10.27 -9.89 -1.18
N GLY A 77 -9.97 -10.15 0.09
CA GLY A 77 -10.73 -9.66 1.23
C GLY A 77 -10.08 -8.41 1.86
N ALA A 78 -10.70 -7.87 2.91
CA ALA A 78 -10.17 -6.69 3.60
C ALA A 78 -8.96 -6.99 4.51
N ARG A 79 -8.73 -8.26 4.84
CA ARG A 79 -7.71 -8.69 5.83
C ARG A 79 -6.89 -9.90 5.38
N GLN A 80 -7.35 -10.63 4.38
CA GLN A 80 -6.74 -11.83 3.79
C GLN A 80 -7.55 -12.22 2.55
N SER A 81 -7.02 -13.11 1.71
CA SER A 81 -7.76 -13.67 0.57
C SER A 81 -8.70 -14.79 0.96
N GLU A 82 -9.78 -14.94 0.21
CA GLU A 82 -10.48 -16.21 0.04
C GLU A 82 -9.89 -16.97 -1.16
N VAL A 83 -9.57 -18.25 -1.00
CA VAL A 83 -8.89 -19.06 -2.03
C VAL A 83 -9.68 -20.34 -2.28
N GLU A 84 -10.10 -20.54 -3.53
CA GLU A 84 -10.84 -21.73 -3.98
C GLU A 84 -9.99 -22.57 -4.94
N GLY A 85 -9.76 -23.84 -4.61
CA GLY A 85 -9.06 -24.78 -5.49
C GLY A 85 -7.57 -24.51 -5.69
N GLY A 86 -6.95 -23.72 -4.80
CA GLY A 86 -5.52 -23.43 -4.77
C GLY A 86 -4.91 -23.73 -3.40
N ALA A 87 -3.60 -23.52 -3.28
CA ALA A 87 -2.87 -23.60 -2.02
C ALA A 87 -2.55 -22.19 -1.52
N VAL A 88 -2.67 -21.98 -0.22
CA VAL A 88 -2.31 -20.71 0.44
C VAL A 88 -1.53 -20.99 1.70
N ASP A 89 -0.34 -20.40 1.78
CA ASP A 89 0.43 -20.30 3.00
C ASP A 89 0.23 -18.90 3.61
N ARG A 90 0.03 -18.83 4.93
CA ARG A 90 -0.25 -17.58 5.63
C ARG A 90 0.65 -17.43 6.85
N SER A 91 1.21 -16.24 6.98
CA SER A 91 1.91 -15.82 8.18
C SER A 91 1.42 -14.44 8.63
N THR A 92 1.26 -14.25 9.92
CA THR A 92 1.11 -12.90 10.49
C THR A 92 2.48 -12.34 10.81
N LEU A 93 2.80 -11.20 10.22
CA LEU A 93 4.07 -10.51 10.44
C LEU A 93 3.92 -9.46 11.55
N ALA A 94 5.04 -9.05 12.14
CA ALA A 94 5.08 -7.86 12.97
C ALA A 94 5.22 -6.66 12.02
N CYS A 95 4.14 -5.88 11.83
CA CYS A 95 4.25 -4.59 11.15
C CYS A 95 4.21 -3.45 12.15
N GLY A 96 5.01 -2.41 11.90
CA GLY A 96 4.84 -1.12 12.55
C GLY A 96 3.53 -0.43 12.14
N ASP A 97 3.08 0.53 12.94
CA ASP A 97 1.84 1.27 12.67
C ASP A 97 1.88 2.06 11.35
N HIS A 98 3.08 2.40 10.86
CA HIS A 98 3.30 3.17 9.63
C HIS A 98 2.80 2.47 8.36
N VAL A 99 2.62 1.14 8.37
CA VAL A 99 2.10 0.41 7.21
C VAL A 99 0.57 0.38 7.21
N ARG A 100 -0.09 0.70 8.33
CA ARG A 100 -1.54 0.54 8.46
C ARG A 100 -2.28 1.61 7.68
N LEU A 101 -3.27 1.18 6.91
CA LEU A 101 -4.11 2.10 6.13
C LEU A 101 -5.22 2.70 7.00
N THR A 102 -5.39 4.02 6.90
CA THR A 102 -6.55 4.71 7.47
C THR A 102 -7.85 4.24 6.83
N ALA A 103 -8.98 4.53 7.46
CA ALA A 103 -10.29 4.20 6.88
C ALA A 103 -10.54 4.93 5.55
N ALA A 104 -10.08 6.18 5.41
CA ALA A 104 -10.21 6.93 4.16
C ALA A 104 -9.33 6.32 3.05
N GLU A 105 -8.08 6.00 3.35
CA GLU A 105 -7.16 5.37 2.40
C GLU A 105 -7.65 4.02 1.90
N ARG A 106 -8.25 3.22 2.80
CA ARG A 106 -8.85 1.97 2.40
C ARG A 106 -9.97 2.23 1.43
N GLN A 107 -10.89 3.14 1.67
CA GLN A 107 -12.09 3.28 0.83
C GLN A 107 -11.85 3.95 -0.54
N GLU A 108 -10.69 4.54 -0.83
CA GLU A 108 -10.47 5.29 -2.08
C GLU A 108 -9.67 4.52 -3.13
N SER A 109 -10.28 4.28 -4.29
CA SER A 109 -9.61 3.78 -5.50
C SER A 109 -8.73 4.85 -6.16
N GLY A 110 -7.52 5.12 -5.65
CA GLY A 110 -6.50 5.90 -6.38
C GLY A 110 -5.63 6.86 -5.58
N ALA A 111 -4.91 7.72 -6.30
CA ALA A 111 -3.91 8.67 -5.81
C ALA A 111 -4.45 9.66 -4.74
N SER A 112 -5.77 9.84 -4.65
CA SER A 112 -6.44 10.65 -3.63
C SER A 112 -6.30 10.09 -2.21
N ALA A 113 -6.14 8.76 -2.05
CA ALA A 113 -5.92 8.11 -0.76
C ALA A 113 -4.63 8.60 -0.09
N TRP A 114 -3.62 8.95 -0.89
CA TRP A 114 -2.25 9.26 -0.47
C TRP A 114 -2.07 10.74 -0.13
N ARG A 115 -3.09 11.35 0.50
CA ARG A 115 -3.05 12.76 0.91
C ARG A 115 -2.25 12.93 2.20
N ASP A 116 -1.50 14.02 2.18
CA ASP A 116 -0.53 14.50 3.15
C ASP A 116 -0.84 14.18 4.63
N PRO A 117 -0.01 13.38 5.32
CA PRO A 117 0.03 13.46 6.78
C PRO A 117 0.65 14.82 7.12
N LEU A 118 -0.21 15.83 7.28
CA LEU A 118 0.21 17.16 7.69
C LEU A 118 1.08 17.08 8.95
N ALA A 119 2.29 17.61 8.80
CA ALA A 119 3.38 17.75 9.75
C ALA A 119 2.97 17.95 11.22
N ALA A 120 3.42 17.02 12.07
CA ALA A 120 3.80 17.31 13.47
C ALA A 120 4.69 16.20 14.07
N GLN A 121 4.53 14.94 13.66
CA GLN A 121 5.25 13.79 14.24
C GLN A 121 5.97 12.98 13.15
N PRO A 122 7.23 12.55 13.39
CA PRO A 122 7.92 11.62 12.52
C PRO A 122 7.17 10.29 12.37
N VAL A 123 7.24 9.69 11.19
CA VAL A 123 6.80 8.31 10.98
C VAL A 123 7.89 7.38 11.50
N LEU A 124 7.60 6.61 12.55
CA LEU A 124 8.53 5.63 13.10
C LEU A 124 8.56 4.36 12.23
N VAL A 125 9.76 3.94 11.82
CA VAL A 125 10.01 2.81 10.92
C VAL A 125 10.95 1.83 11.60
N ASP A 126 10.53 0.58 11.74
CA ASP A 126 11.25 -0.53 12.39
C ASP A 126 12.08 -1.36 11.38
N ASN A 127 12.61 -0.69 10.34
CA ASN A 127 13.45 -1.29 9.32
C ASN A 127 14.48 -0.27 8.83
N LEU A 128 15.72 -0.72 8.63
CA LEU A 128 16.82 0.13 8.20
C LEU A 128 16.77 0.47 6.70
N ALA A 129 15.96 -0.23 5.91
CA ALA A 129 15.81 0.01 4.49
C ALA A 129 14.32 -0.05 4.08
N PRO A 130 13.53 0.99 4.40
CA PRO A 130 12.12 1.03 4.02
C PRO A 130 11.89 1.02 2.50
N VAL A 131 10.66 0.72 2.10
CA VAL A 131 10.16 0.99 0.74
C VAL A 131 9.38 2.29 0.75
N LEU A 132 9.79 3.30 -0.02
CA LEU A 132 9.02 4.53 -0.15
C LEU A 132 8.01 4.39 -1.30
N LEU A 133 6.72 4.48 -0.99
CA LEU A 133 5.63 4.39 -1.96
C LEU A 133 5.04 5.78 -2.23
N PHE A 134 5.10 6.20 -3.48
CA PHE A 134 4.66 7.50 -3.95
C PHE A 134 3.34 7.41 -4.70
N ALA A 135 2.43 8.34 -4.44
CA ALA A 135 1.17 8.46 -5.16
C ALA A 135 1.40 8.57 -6.69
N GLU A 136 2.35 9.42 -7.08
CA GLU A 136 2.79 9.65 -8.46
C GLU A 136 4.31 9.50 -8.55
N GLN A 137 4.83 9.23 -9.75
CA GLN A 137 6.27 9.09 -9.93
C GLN A 137 6.97 10.45 -9.77
N PRO A 138 7.88 10.63 -8.79
CA PRO A 138 8.63 11.86 -8.67
C PRO A 138 9.81 11.88 -9.64
N ASP A 139 10.22 13.08 -10.07
CA ASP A 139 11.44 13.29 -10.85
C ASP A 139 12.71 13.13 -10.00
N MET A 140 12.61 13.44 -8.71
CA MET A 140 13.72 13.43 -7.76
C MET A 140 13.18 13.10 -6.36
N VAL A 141 13.88 12.21 -5.67
CA VAL A 141 13.74 12.00 -4.23
C VAL A 141 15.05 12.41 -3.56
N THR A 142 14.96 13.17 -2.48
CA THR A 142 16.08 13.46 -1.58
C THR A 142 15.78 12.87 -0.21
N ILE A 143 16.74 12.17 0.39
CA ILE A 143 16.66 11.67 1.76
C ILE A 143 17.79 12.34 2.52
N GLU A 144 17.46 13.22 3.44
CA GLU A 144 18.42 14.01 4.21
C GLU A 144 18.30 13.68 5.70
N ARG A 145 19.42 13.36 6.33
CA ARG A 145 19.47 13.17 7.77
C ARG A 145 19.53 14.53 8.48
N THR A 146 18.70 14.75 9.50
CA THR A 146 18.55 16.06 10.14
C THR A 146 19.01 16.13 11.59
N ASP A 147 19.19 14.99 12.27
CA ASP A 147 19.68 14.93 13.65
C ASP A 147 21.21 15.08 13.76
N ARG A 148 21.95 14.78 12.69
CA ARG A 148 23.41 15.01 12.60
C ARG A 148 23.84 15.24 11.14
N PRO A 149 24.99 15.90 10.92
CA PRO A 149 25.50 16.13 9.56
C PRO A 149 25.75 14.82 8.80
N ALA A 150 25.15 14.69 7.62
CA ALA A 150 25.40 13.61 6.66
C ALA A 150 25.20 14.13 5.23
N SER A 151 25.79 13.46 4.24
CA SER A 151 25.52 13.78 2.84
C SER A 151 24.11 13.32 2.46
N PRO A 152 23.28 14.19 1.85
CA PRO A 152 21.94 13.80 1.39
C PRO A 152 22.03 12.76 0.27
N ILE A 153 21.14 11.76 0.32
CA ILE A 153 20.95 10.79 -0.75
C ILE A 153 20.00 11.41 -1.78
N ARG A 154 20.37 11.36 -3.07
CA ARG A 154 19.57 11.93 -4.17
C ARG A 154 19.37 10.89 -5.27
N LEU A 155 18.11 10.65 -5.64
CA LEU A 155 17.72 9.62 -6.61
C LEU A 155 16.83 10.19 -7.70
N SER A 156 17.29 10.16 -8.95
CA SER A 156 16.55 10.66 -10.12
C SER A 156 15.58 9.62 -10.65
N ARG A 157 14.34 10.04 -10.89
CA ARG A 157 13.23 9.23 -11.43
C ARG A 157 13.16 7.84 -10.78
N PRO A 158 13.03 7.74 -9.45
CA PRO A 158 13.14 6.45 -8.74
C PRO A 158 11.99 5.47 -9.04
N GLY A 159 10.89 5.95 -9.62
CA GLY A 159 9.65 5.19 -9.82
C GLY A 159 8.60 5.55 -8.75
N ARG A 160 7.43 4.91 -8.81
CA ARG A 160 6.36 5.06 -7.79
C ARG A 160 6.63 4.26 -6.53
N ALA A 161 7.54 3.30 -6.60
CA ALA A 161 8.06 2.58 -5.45
C ALA A 161 9.58 2.65 -5.47
N LEU A 162 10.16 3.06 -4.36
CA LEU A 162 11.59 3.12 -4.15
C LEU A 162 11.94 2.17 -3.01
N ASP A 163 12.36 0.96 -3.36
CA ASP A 163 12.93 0.03 -2.40
C ASP A 163 14.40 0.39 -2.14
N LEU A 164 14.71 0.79 -0.91
CA LEU A 164 16.08 1.16 -0.53
C LEU A 164 17.03 -0.03 -0.57
N VAL A 165 16.56 -1.26 -0.35
CA VAL A 165 17.38 -2.48 -0.49
C VAL A 165 17.84 -2.65 -1.93
N GLU A 166 16.94 -2.50 -2.91
CA GLU A 166 17.29 -2.59 -4.33
C GLU A 166 18.26 -1.50 -4.78
N ARG A 167 18.34 -0.39 -4.04
CA ARG A 167 19.29 0.71 -4.29
C ARG A 167 20.56 0.61 -3.47
N ASN A 168 20.73 -0.45 -2.67
CA ASN A 168 21.84 -0.63 -1.73
C ASN A 168 21.97 0.53 -0.74
N ILE A 169 20.84 1.06 -0.29
CA ILE A 169 20.75 2.12 0.70
C ILE A 169 20.28 1.52 2.01
N VAL A 170 21.04 1.78 3.08
CA VAL A 170 20.70 1.41 4.45
C VAL A 170 20.78 2.68 5.29
N LEU A 171 19.71 2.99 6.00
CA LEU A 171 19.62 4.09 6.94
C LEU A 171 20.10 3.62 8.32
N ASP A 172 20.60 4.55 9.13
CA ASP A 172 21.04 4.24 10.48
C ASP A 172 19.86 4.20 11.47
N ALA A 173 19.87 3.22 12.37
CA ALA A 173 19.00 3.17 13.54
C ALA A 173 19.06 4.46 14.36
N GLY A 174 17.91 4.90 14.88
CA GLY A 174 17.75 6.16 15.61
C GLY A 174 17.95 7.43 14.75
N GLY A 175 18.14 7.30 13.44
CA GLY A 175 18.30 8.44 12.54
C GLY A 175 16.97 9.12 12.23
N ILE A 176 16.99 10.46 12.17
CA ILE A 176 15.84 11.26 11.74
C ILE A 176 16.12 11.76 10.33
N TYR A 177 15.25 11.40 9.39
CA TYR A 177 15.40 11.74 7.98
C TYR A 177 14.21 12.53 7.48
N VAL A 178 14.47 13.58 6.71
CA VAL A 178 13.49 14.26 5.89
C VAL A 178 13.60 13.71 4.47
N VAL A 179 12.53 13.04 4.03
CA VAL A 179 12.33 12.65 2.64
C VAL A 179 11.65 13.80 1.92
N SER A 180 12.18 14.22 0.77
CA SER A 180 11.62 15.27 -0.08
C SER A 180 11.38 14.75 -1.49
N ALA A 181 10.16 14.93 -2.00
CA ALA A 181 9.80 14.57 -3.38
C ALA A 181 8.62 15.42 -3.86
N ALA A 182 8.62 15.82 -5.14
CA ALA A 182 7.53 16.58 -5.77
C ALA A 182 7.04 17.81 -4.95
N GLY A 183 7.94 18.51 -4.27
CA GLY A 183 7.61 19.70 -3.45
C GLY A 183 6.99 19.39 -2.08
N ARG A 184 6.88 18.12 -1.70
CA ARG A 184 6.39 17.65 -0.39
C ARG A 184 7.54 17.12 0.44
N THR A 185 7.33 17.03 1.75
CA THR A 185 8.30 16.50 2.70
C THR A 185 7.63 15.57 3.71
N LEU A 186 8.31 14.48 4.06
CA LEU A 186 7.91 13.56 5.12
C LEU A 186 9.10 13.32 6.04
N THR A 187 8.91 13.46 7.36
CA THR A 187 9.93 13.07 8.33
C THR A 187 9.71 11.61 8.71
N ILE A 188 10.74 10.79 8.53
CA ILE A 188 10.81 9.42 9.05
C ILE A 188 11.85 9.37 10.18
N GLU A 189 11.54 8.61 11.22
CA GLU A 189 12.48 8.24 12.28
C GLU A 189 12.69 6.73 12.18
N ILE A 190 13.94 6.31 12.08
CA ILE A 190 14.27 4.89 12.13
C ILE A 190 14.35 4.49 13.60
N ASP A 191 13.61 3.45 13.99
CA ASP A 191 13.60 2.94 15.35
C ASP A 191 15.04 2.69 15.84
N PHE A 192 15.30 3.00 17.11
CA PHE A 192 16.63 2.83 17.69
C PHE A 192 17.05 1.36 17.78
N ASP A 193 16.07 0.46 17.92
CA ASP A 193 16.27 -0.98 17.98
C ASP A 193 16.08 -1.67 16.61
N ALA A 194 15.96 -0.89 15.52
CA ALA A 194 15.86 -1.44 14.17
C ALA A 194 17.16 -2.15 13.77
N GLU A 195 17.08 -3.45 13.52
CA GLU A 195 18.21 -4.26 13.01
C GLU A 195 17.94 -4.82 11.60
N ALA A 196 16.67 -4.90 11.21
CA ALA A 196 16.26 -5.55 9.96
C ALA A 196 16.62 -4.69 8.74
N VAL A 197 17.13 -5.36 7.70
CA VAL A 197 17.34 -4.79 6.37
C VAL A 197 16.51 -5.61 5.39
N GLY A 198 15.49 -4.99 4.78
CA GLY A 198 14.61 -5.66 3.83
C GLY A 198 13.55 -6.53 4.49
N GLY A 199 13.25 -7.67 3.87
CA GLY A 199 12.06 -8.48 4.19
C GLY A 199 10.82 -8.06 3.38
N PRO A 200 9.66 -8.66 3.69
CA PRO A 200 8.39 -8.36 3.01
C PRO A 200 8.12 -6.86 2.97
N ALA A 201 7.65 -6.37 1.83
CA ALA A 201 7.29 -4.97 1.67
C ALA A 201 6.23 -4.55 2.70
N LEU A 202 5.29 -5.44 3.03
CA LEU A 202 4.24 -5.22 4.03
C LEU A 202 4.75 -4.74 5.39
N THR A 203 5.98 -5.07 5.79
CA THR A 203 6.49 -4.71 7.12
C THR A 203 7.29 -3.42 7.13
N ARG A 204 7.57 -2.81 5.98
CA ARG A 204 8.57 -1.72 5.89
C ARG A 204 8.22 -0.62 4.89
N PHE A 205 7.04 -0.63 4.29
CA PHE A 205 6.68 0.42 3.34
C PHE A 205 6.25 1.69 4.08
N VAL A 206 6.71 2.83 3.60
CA VAL A 206 6.28 4.16 4.04
C VAL A 206 5.58 4.84 2.89
N ARG A 207 4.42 5.44 3.18
CA ARG A 207 3.61 6.16 2.21
C ARG A 207 4.02 7.63 2.14
N PHE A 208 4.19 8.16 0.92
CA PHE A 208 4.63 9.52 0.64
C PHE A 208 3.62 10.29 -0.25
#